data_AF-A0A4R6PTX4-F1
#
_entry.id   AF-A0A4R6PTX4-F1
#
_cell.length_a   1.000
_cell.length_b   1.000
_cell.length_c   1.000
_cell.angle_alpha   90.00
_cell.angle_beta   90.00
_cell.angle_gamma   90.00
#
_symmetry.space_group_name_H-M   'P 1'
#
loop_
_entity.id
_entity.type
_entity.pdbx_description
1 polymer ?
#
loop_
_entity_poly.entity_id
_entity_poly.type
_entity_poly.pdbx_seq_one_letter_code
_entity_poly.pdbx_strand_id
1 'polypeptide(L)'
;MSLKSKQGQRVSVQVGVAAAAAVTALVGFSGPAAALPSDQVVHFVPTLVRVPGGCSAIVNAETVPQPQAGHLGVRVKIIQDGQNCQPYRISVRWKNLDTGRENSQSHRVDANGVIEQAPDGVITGFGMGPGPGRVEAKIVATTDTYPQHYDLEQLSGQAWITLNQ
;
A
#
# COMPACT_ATOMS: atom_id res chain seq x y z
N MET A 1 79.49 13.07 39.69
CA MET A 1 79.38 11.69 39.15
C MET A 1 77.97 11.20 39.46
N SER A 2 77.22 10.50 38.65
CA SER A 2 77.27 10.12 37.25
C SER A 2 75.90 9.47 36.97
N LEU A 3 75.37 9.66 35.76
CA LEU A 3 74.08 9.20 35.27
C LEU A 3 73.84 7.68 35.46
N LYS A 4 72.55 7.27 35.53
CA LYS A 4 71.95 6.45 34.44
C LYS A 4 70.46 6.13 34.62
N SER A 5 69.69 6.69 33.69
CA SER A 5 68.52 6.09 33.04
C SER A 5 68.73 4.60 32.73
N LYS A 6 67.69 3.78 32.92
CA LYS A 6 67.54 2.48 32.27
C LYS A 6 66.35 2.52 31.32
N GLN A 7 66.69 2.79 30.06
CA GLN A 7 65.99 2.34 28.86
C GLN A 7 65.96 0.80 28.75
N GLY A 8 64.94 0.29 28.04
CA GLY A 8 64.89 -1.06 27.47
C GLY A 8 63.67 -1.80 28.00
N GLN A 9 62.66 -2.13 27.21
CA GLN A 9 62.82 -2.95 26.02
C GLN A 9 61.73 -2.64 24.98
N ARG A 10 62.16 -2.17 23.81
CA ARG A 10 61.36 -2.21 22.58
C ARG A 10 61.28 -3.68 22.14
N VAL A 11 60.08 -4.20 21.98
CA VAL A 11 59.86 -5.42 21.18
C VAL A 11 59.16 -4.98 19.92
N SER A 12 59.97 -4.91 18.87
CA SER A 12 59.54 -4.79 17.48
C SER A 12 58.98 -6.13 17.04
N VAL A 13 57.71 -6.19 16.63
CA VAL A 13 57.24 -7.24 15.72
C VAL A 13 56.60 -6.56 14.53
N GLN A 14 57.42 -6.31 13.51
CA GLN A 14 56.93 -6.21 12.14
C GLN A 14 56.77 -7.63 11.62
N VAL A 15 55.54 -8.09 11.40
CA VAL A 15 55.27 -9.18 10.43
C VAL A 15 53.87 -8.97 9.85
N GLY A 16 53.81 -8.86 8.52
CA GLY A 16 52.73 -9.43 7.73
C GLY A 16 51.56 -8.51 7.38
N VAL A 17 51.65 -7.88 6.21
CA VAL A 17 50.47 -7.38 5.48
C VAL A 17 49.54 -8.57 5.20
N ALA A 18 48.34 -8.54 5.76
CA ALA A 18 47.19 -9.24 5.20
C ALA A 18 46.16 -8.16 4.87
N ALA A 19 46.05 -7.85 3.58
CA ALA A 19 44.98 -7.03 3.05
C ALA A 19 43.67 -7.81 3.21
N ALA A 20 43.02 -7.66 4.36
CA ALA A 20 41.61 -7.95 4.48
C ALA A 20 40.89 -6.70 3.99
N ALA A 21 40.53 -6.71 2.71
CA ALA A 21 39.46 -5.86 2.20
C ALA A 21 38.19 -6.28 2.95
N ALA A 22 37.97 -5.68 4.12
CA ALA A 22 36.67 -5.68 4.76
C ALA A 22 35.80 -4.80 3.87
N VAL A 23 35.17 -5.43 2.87
CA VAL A 23 33.94 -4.90 2.29
C VAL A 23 32.98 -4.91 3.47
N THR A 24 32.91 -3.80 4.20
CA THR A 24 31.74 -3.49 5.01
C THR A 24 30.59 -3.45 4.04
N ALA A 25 29.93 -4.60 3.90
CA ALA A 25 28.57 -4.63 3.42
C ALA A 25 27.83 -3.65 4.33
N LEU A 26 27.52 -2.48 3.77
CA LEU A 26 26.43 -1.68 4.26
C LEU A 26 25.21 -2.59 4.10
N VAL A 27 24.95 -3.43 5.11
CA VAL A 27 23.60 -3.80 5.49
C VAL A 27 22.97 -2.48 5.90
N GLY A 28 22.58 -1.71 4.89
CA GLY A 28 21.66 -0.62 5.05
C GLY A 28 20.47 -1.23 5.74
N PHE A 29 20.23 -0.78 6.97
CA PHE A 29 18.95 -0.92 7.61
C PHE A 29 17.90 -0.52 6.56
N SER A 30 17.24 -1.51 5.95
CA SER A 30 15.90 -1.31 5.41
C SER A 30 14.98 -1.19 6.62
N GLY A 31 15.18 -0.12 7.41
CA GLY A 31 14.11 0.43 8.21
C GLY A 31 12.94 0.69 7.26
N PRO A 32 11.70 0.55 7.73
CA PRO A 32 10.55 0.86 6.89
C PRO A 32 10.77 2.27 6.35
N ALA A 33 10.78 2.42 5.03
CA ALA A 33 10.70 3.74 4.43
C ALA A 33 9.43 4.37 5.03
N ALA A 34 9.63 5.36 5.90
CA ALA A 34 8.54 6.02 6.57
C ALA A 34 7.71 6.69 5.48
N ALA A 35 6.40 6.41 5.46
CA ALA A 35 5.47 7.14 4.63
C ALA A 35 5.75 8.64 4.79
N LEU A 36 5.96 9.35 3.68
CA LEU A 36 6.21 10.77 3.75
C LEU A 36 4.93 11.43 4.26
N PRO A 37 4.99 12.30 5.29
CA PRO A 37 3.83 13.08 5.74
C PRO A 37 3.21 13.96 4.65
N SER A 38 3.88 14.09 3.50
CA SER A 38 3.43 14.80 2.31
C SER A 38 2.55 13.97 1.36
N ASP A 39 2.34 12.68 1.62
CA ASP A 39 1.43 11.87 0.79
C ASP A 39 0.00 12.39 0.95
N GLN A 40 -0.53 12.95 -0.14
CA GLN A 40 -1.83 13.62 -0.14
C GLN A 40 -2.96 12.60 0.06
N VAL A 41 -3.77 12.83 1.09
CA VAL A 41 -5.06 12.14 1.26
C VAL A 41 -6.03 12.73 0.24
N VAL A 42 -6.51 11.89 -0.67
CA VAL A 42 -7.45 12.23 -1.72
C VAL A 42 -8.73 11.46 -1.46
N HIS A 43 -9.84 12.18 -1.28
CA HIS A 43 -11.15 11.57 -1.14
C HIS A 43 -11.76 11.28 -2.51
N PHE A 44 -12.37 10.11 -2.62
CA PHE A 44 -13.13 9.71 -3.81
C PHE A 44 -14.51 10.36 -3.76
N VAL A 45 -15.08 10.62 -4.94
CA VAL A 45 -16.53 10.79 -5.04
C VAL A 45 -17.18 9.53 -4.46
N PRO A 46 -18.20 9.63 -3.59
CA PRO A 46 -18.84 8.43 -3.04
C PRO A 46 -19.45 7.56 -4.13
N THR A 47 -19.27 6.24 -4.02
CA THR A 47 -19.98 5.28 -4.89
C THR A 47 -21.33 4.95 -4.29
N LEU A 48 -22.39 5.04 -5.10
CA LEU A 48 -23.72 4.57 -4.73
C LEU A 48 -23.99 3.24 -5.43
N VAL A 49 -24.40 2.22 -4.69
CA VAL A 49 -24.58 0.85 -5.21
C VAL A 49 -25.95 0.31 -4.82
N ARG A 50 -26.63 -0.36 -5.76
CA ARG A 50 -27.75 -1.23 -5.46
C ARG A 50 -27.22 -2.63 -5.14
N VAL A 51 -27.28 -3.00 -3.86
CA VAL A 51 -26.81 -4.29 -3.35
C VAL A 51 -27.93 -5.33 -3.54
N PRO A 52 -27.60 -6.59 -3.93
CA PRO A 52 -28.63 -7.61 -4.05
C PRO A 52 -29.34 -7.87 -2.71
N GLY A 53 -30.62 -8.26 -2.77
CA GLY A 53 -31.44 -8.52 -1.59
C GLY A 53 -32.34 -7.38 -1.14
N GLY A 54 -32.38 -6.25 -1.85
CA GLY A 54 -33.20 -5.09 -1.49
C GLY A 54 -32.46 -4.06 -0.64
N CYS A 55 -31.13 -4.05 -0.72
CA CYS A 55 -30.27 -3.12 -0.01
C CYS A 55 -29.62 -2.09 -0.95
N SER A 56 -29.16 -1.01 -0.35
CA SER A 56 -28.31 -0.01 -1.00
C SER A 56 -27.08 0.24 -0.15
N ALA A 57 -25.99 0.65 -0.79
CA ALA A 57 -24.75 0.97 -0.12
C ALA A 57 -24.19 2.30 -0.60
N ILE A 58 -23.70 3.09 0.35
CA ILE A 58 -22.84 4.24 0.11
C ILE A 58 -21.42 3.80 0.45
N VAL A 59 -20.53 3.85 -0.53
CA VAL A 59 -19.12 3.52 -0.36
C VAL A 59 -18.31 4.80 -0.43
N ASN A 60 -17.76 5.20 0.71
CA ASN A 60 -16.79 6.27 0.79
C ASN A 60 -15.39 5.69 0.70
N ALA A 61 -14.49 6.40 0.03
CA ALA A 61 -13.11 5.97 -0.10
C ALA A 61 -12.15 7.16 -0.02
N GLU A 62 -10.96 6.91 0.51
CA GLU A 62 -9.86 7.88 0.56
C GLU A 62 -8.52 7.17 0.37
N THR A 63 -7.55 7.85 -0.22
CA THR A 63 -6.18 7.32 -0.24
C THR A 63 -5.59 7.30 1.15
N VAL A 64 -4.78 6.27 1.42
CA VAL A 64 -3.97 6.21 2.64
C VAL A 64 -2.48 6.21 2.27
N PRO A 65 -1.63 6.93 3.02
CA PRO A 65 -0.19 6.91 2.80
C PRO A 65 0.36 5.48 2.77
N GLN A 66 1.32 5.23 1.88
CA GLN A 66 1.94 3.91 1.73
C GLN A 66 3.43 3.97 2.12
N PRO A 67 3.98 2.90 2.71
CA PRO A 67 5.40 2.87 3.08
C PRO A 67 6.33 2.81 1.85
N GLN A 68 5.81 2.46 0.67
CA GLN A 68 6.58 2.33 -0.56
C GLN A 68 6.06 3.29 -1.62
N ALA A 69 6.98 4.01 -2.27
CA ALA A 69 6.66 4.89 -3.39
C ALA A 69 5.95 4.13 -4.53
N GLY A 70 5.08 4.83 -5.26
CA GLY A 70 4.28 4.25 -6.33
C GLY A 70 3.22 3.23 -5.89
N HIS A 71 3.00 3.03 -4.59
CA HIS A 71 1.92 2.18 -4.08
C HIS A 71 0.65 2.98 -3.81
N LEU A 72 -0.49 2.32 -3.98
CA LEU A 72 -1.80 2.89 -3.73
C LEU A 72 -2.51 2.07 -2.64
N GLY A 73 -2.75 2.70 -1.50
CA GLY A 73 -3.67 2.19 -0.50
C GLY A 73 -4.95 3.01 -0.51
N VAL A 74 -6.09 2.34 -0.40
CA VAL A 74 -7.39 3.00 -0.32
C VAL A 74 -8.16 2.49 0.89
N ARG A 75 -8.51 3.39 1.81
CA ARG A 75 -9.43 3.08 2.89
C ARG A 75 -10.85 3.19 2.37
N VAL A 76 -11.63 2.13 2.57
CA VAL A 76 -13.02 2.05 2.14
C VAL A 76 -13.92 1.94 3.36
N LYS A 77 -14.93 2.80 3.41
CA LYS A 77 -15.98 2.78 4.43
C LYS A 77 -17.33 2.59 3.77
N ILE A 78 -18.01 1.51 4.15
CA ILE A 78 -19.31 1.14 3.61
C ILE A 78 -20.38 1.46 4.63
N ILE A 79 -21.43 2.14 4.19
CA ILE A 79 -22.68 2.29 4.93
C ILE A 79 -23.75 1.60 4.10
N GLN A 80 -24.37 0.56 4.64
CA GLN A 80 -25.46 -0.15 3.98
C GLN A 80 -26.78 0.13 4.68
N ASP A 81 -27.84 0.15 3.90
CA ASP A 81 -29.21 0.28 4.39
C ASP A 81 -30.16 -0.61 3.58
N GLY A 82 -31.18 -1.14 4.26
CA GLY A 82 -32.15 -2.09 3.70
C GLY A 82 -32.34 -3.35 4.53
N GLN A 83 -32.97 -4.35 3.92
CA GLN A 83 -33.23 -5.67 4.52
C GLN A 83 -32.64 -6.76 3.62
N ASN A 84 -32.21 -7.89 4.21
CA ASN A 84 -31.71 -9.08 3.48
C ASN A 84 -30.50 -8.83 2.55
N CYS A 85 -29.60 -7.90 2.92
CA CYS A 85 -28.42 -7.58 2.12
C CYS A 85 -27.60 -8.83 1.81
N GLN A 86 -27.29 -9.04 0.53
CA GLN A 86 -26.49 -10.16 0.11
C GLN A 86 -25.01 -9.77 0.02
N PRO A 87 -24.09 -10.74 0.17
CA PRO A 87 -22.69 -10.52 -0.09
C PRO A 87 -22.45 -10.03 -1.53
N TYR A 88 -21.47 -9.15 -1.67
CA TYR A 88 -20.99 -8.65 -2.95
C TYR A 88 -19.49 -8.43 -2.87
N ARG A 89 -18.87 -7.86 -3.91
CA ARG A 89 -17.45 -7.52 -3.89
C ARG A 89 -17.25 -6.05 -4.15
N ILE A 90 -16.24 -5.45 -3.52
CA ILE A 90 -15.74 -4.13 -3.86
C ILE A 90 -14.34 -4.25 -4.40
N SER A 91 -14.10 -3.54 -5.49
CA SER A 91 -12.81 -3.49 -6.16
C SER A 91 -12.30 -2.07 -6.26
N VAL A 92 -11.02 -1.89 -5.97
CA VAL A 92 -10.27 -0.68 -6.33
C VAL A 92 -9.62 -0.97 -7.67
N ARG A 93 -10.12 -0.36 -8.74
CA ARG A 93 -9.51 -0.42 -10.09
C ARG A 93 -8.65 0.82 -10.27
N TRP A 94 -7.46 0.67 -10.81
CA TRP A 94 -6.58 1.82 -11.07
C TRP A 94 -5.92 1.74 -12.43
N LYS A 95 -5.56 2.91 -12.96
CA LYS A 95 -4.78 3.09 -14.18
C LYS A 95 -3.75 4.19 -13.99
N ASN A 96 -2.49 3.87 -14.22
CA ASN A 96 -1.43 4.86 -14.36
C ASN A 96 -1.54 5.48 -15.76
N LEU A 97 -1.81 6.78 -15.82
CA LEU A 97 -2.03 7.52 -17.06
C LEU A 97 -0.73 7.81 -17.81
N ASP A 98 0.41 7.75 -17.12
CA ASP A 98 1.72 8.02 -17.70
C ASP A 98 2.31 6.77 -18.36
N THR A 99 2.07 5.59 -17.76
CA THR A 99 2.59 4.30 -18.26
C THR A 99 1.54 3.43 -18.94
N GLY A 100 0.26 3.73 -18.76
CA GLY A 100 -0.86 2.91 -19.24
C GLY A 100 -1.10 1.64 -18.44
N ARG A 101 -0.29 1.34 -17.41
CA ARG A 101 -0.49 0.15 -16.56
C ARG A 101 -1.81 0.23 -15.81
N GLU A 102 -2.50 -0.89 -15.72
CA GLU A 102 -3.76 -1.03 -15.00
C GLU A 102 -3.76 -2.30 -14.17
N ASN A 103 -4.48 -2.27 -13.05
CA ASN A 103 -4.74 -3.44 -12.22
C ASN A 103 -5.97 -3.18 -11.35
N SER A 104 -6.35 -4.18 -10.57
CA SER A 104 -7.38 -4.04 -9.55
C SER A 104 -7.12 -4.95 -8.35
N GLN A 105 -7.71 -4.60 -7.22
CA GLN A 105 -7.84 -5.48 -6.07
C GLN A 105 -9.30 -5.56 -5.66
N SER A 106 -9.78 -6.77 -5.39
CA SER A 106 -11.18 -7.05 -5.13
C SER A 106 -11.36 -7.84 -3.85
N HIS A 107 -12.18 -7.32 -2.94
CA HIS A 107 -12.49 -7.95 -1.66
C HIS A 107 -13.98 -8.22 -1.55
N ARG A 108 -14.33 -9.33 -0.89
CA ARG A 108 -15.71 -9.66 -0.56
C ARG A 108 -16.20 -8.73 0.55
N VAL A 109 -17.45 -8.31 0.43
CA VAL A 109 -18.20 -7.59 1.46
C VAL A 109 -19.30 -8.52 1.92
N ASP A 110 -19.40 -8.73 3.23
CA ASP A 110 -20.44 -9.58 3.80
C ASP A 110 -21.81 -8.86 3.83
N ALA A 111 -22.83 -9.58 4.31
CA ALA A 111 -24.19 -9.06 4.43
C ALA A 111 -24.33 -7.88 5.40
N ASN A 112 -23.33 -7.61 6.25
CA ASN A 112 -23.33 -6.52 7.22
C ASN A 112 -22.50 -5.32 6.76
N GLY A 113 -21.89 -5.38 5.57
CA GLY A 113 -21.00 -4.34 5.07
C GLY A 113 -19.59 -4.36 5.62
N VAL A 114 -19.17 -5.48 6.17
CA VAL A 114 -17.79 -5.71 6.58
C VAL A 114 -17.01 -6.23 5.36
N ILE A 115 -15.87 -5.58 5.07
CA ILE A 115 -14.96 -6.01 4.03
C ILE A 115 -14.10 -7.14 4.59
N GLU A 116 -14.20 -8.33 3.99
CA GLU A 116 -13.41 -9.48 4.37
C GLU A 116 -11.93 -9.26 4.01
N GLN A 117 -11.03 -9.70 4.91
CA GLN A 117 -9.57 -9.64 4.70
C GLN A 117 -9.02 -8.21 4.50
N ALA A 118 -9.75 -7.19 4.99
CA ALA A 118 -9.33 -5.79 4.98
C ALA A 118 -9.43 -5.20 6.41
N PRO A 119 -8.35 -5.30 7.22
CA PRO A 119 -8.30 -4.66 8.53
C PRO A 119 -8.62 -3.16 8.42
N ASP A 120 -9.44 -2.63 9.31
CA ASP A 120 -9.91 -1.24 9.34
C ASP A 120 -10.61 -0.75 8.05
N GLY A 121 -11.13 -1.68 7.23
CA GLY A 121 -11.74 -1.37 5.93
C GLY A 121 -10.74 -0.89 4.88
N VAL A 122 -9.43 -1.06 5.12
CA VAL A 122 -8.40 -0.65 4.17
C VAL A 122 -8.21 -1.73 3.14
N ILE A 123 -8.62 -1.44 1.90
CA ILE A 123 -8.24 -2.21 0.73
C ILE A 123 -6.87 -1.70 0.29
N THR A 124 -5.82 -2.29 0.83
CA THR A 124 -4.47 -2.06 0.34
C THR A 124 -4.26 -2.83 -0.96
N GLY A 125 -3.73 -2.15 -1.98
CA GLY A 125 -3.19 -2.84 -3.15
C GLY A 125 -2.12 -3.83 -2.72
N PHE A 126 -2.43 -5.13 -2.57
CA PHE A 126 -1.45 -6.14 -2.18
C PHE A 126 -0.36 -6.26 -3.26
N GLY A 127 0.75 -5.54 -3.07
CA GLY A 127 2.06 -5.85 -3.65
C GLY A 127 2.35 -5.42 -5.09
N MET A 128 1.39 -4.89 -5.85
CA MET A 128 1.67 -4.23 -7.14
C MET A 128 0.94 -2.90 -7.22
N GLY A 129 1.65 -1.83 -6.85
CA GLY A 129 1.17 -0.46 -6.99
C GLY A 129 1.16 0.01 -8.45
N PRO A 130 0.38 1.05 -8.78
CA PRO A 130 0.40 1.72 -10.08
C PRO A 130 1.77 2.26 -10.53
N GLY A 131 2.75 2.32 -9.63
CA GLY A 131 4.01 3.00 -9.87
C GLY A 131 3.85 4.52 -9.71
N PRO A 132 4.96 5.27 -9.68
CA PRO A 132 4.92 6.72 -9.61
C PRO A 132 4.22 7.31 -10.85
N GLY A 133 3.63 8.49 -10.68
CA GLY A 133 2.95 9.23 -11.74
C GLY A 133 1.48 9.52 -11.45
N ARG A 134 0.75 9.92 -12.50
CA ARG A 134 -0.68 10.25 -12.44
C ARG A 134 -1.51 8.96 -12.49
N VAL A 135 -2.39 8.80 -11.51
CA VAL A 135 -3.22 7.61 -11.34
C VAL A 135 -4.69 8.01 -11.31
N GLU A 136 -5.47 7.36 -12.16
CA GLU A 136 -6.92 7.32 -12.05
C GLU A 136 -7.31 6.09 -11.22
N ALA A 137 -8.11 6.28 -10.16
CA ALA A 137 -8.61 5.18 -9.35
C ALA A 137 -10.14 5.24 -9.28
N LYS A 138 -10.79 4.06 -9.31
CA LYS A 138 -12.24 3.89 -9.26
C LYS A 138 -12.63 2.81 -8.29
N ILE A 139 -13.74 3.04 -7.60
CA ILE A 139 -14.39 2.04 -6.74
C ILE A 139 -15.50 1.39 -7.54
N VAL A 140 -15.43 0.06 -7.67
CA VAL A 140 -16.42 -0.73 -8.41
C VAL A 140 -16.95 -1.87 -7.57
N ALA A 141 -18.27 -1.97 -7.46
CA ALA A 141 -18.94 -3.08 -6.81
C ALA A 141 -19.39 -4.12 -7.86
N THR A 142 -19.14 -5.39 -7.57
CA THR A 142 -19.52 -6.52 -8.44
C THR A 142 -20.26 -7.59 -7.65
N THR A 143 -20.99 -8.45 -8.34
CA THR A 143 -21.62 -9.62 -7.73
C THR A 143 -20.58 -10.55 -7.12
N ASP A 144 -20.94 -11.22 -6.04
CA ASP A 144 -20.13 -12.29 -5.46
C ASP A 144 -20.51 -13.66 -6.05
N THR A 145 -20.49 -13.74 -7.39
CA THR A 145 -20.80 -14.96 -8.14
C THR A 145 -19.52 -15.53 -8.76
N TYR A 146 -19.27 -16.82 -8.59
CA TYR A 146 -18.16 -17.52 -9.23
C TYR A 146 -18.66 -18.29 -10.47
N PRO A 147 -17.92 -18.34 -11.59
CA PRO A 147 -16.59 -17.76 -11.81
C PRO A 147 -16.59 -16.31 -12.31
N GLN A 148 -17.76 -15.77 -12.68
CA GLN A 148 -17.87 -14.44 -13.26
C GLN A 148 -18.53 -13.48 -12.27
N HIS A 149 -17.83 -12.39 -11.97
CA HIS A 149 -18.32 -11.26 -11.20
C HIS A 149 -18.82 -10.18 -12.16
N TYR A 150 -20.11 -9.88 -12.12
CA TYR A 150 -20.72 -8.83 -12.95
C TYR A 150 -20.79 -7.53 -12.18
N ASP A 151 -20.61 -6.39 -12.87
CA ASP A 151 -20.77 -5.09 -12.24
C ASP A 151 -22.22 -4.91 -11.73
N LEU A 152 -22.36 -4.42 -10.49
CA LEU A 152 -23.67 -4.08 -9.94
C LEU A 152 -24.17 -2.77 -10.55
N GLU A 153 -25.48 -2.52 -10.44
CA GLU A 153 -26.03 -1.19 -10.72
C GLU A 153 -25.44 -0.19 -9.72
N GLN A 154 -24.66 0.76 -10.24
CA GLN A 154 -23.91 1.69 -9.42
C GLN A 154 -23.60 3.01 -10.12
N LEU A 155 -23.34 4.03 -9.31
CA LEU A 155 -22.66 5.26 -9.72
C LEU A 155 -21.25 5.23 -9.14
N SER A 156 -20.27 4.84 -9.97
CA SER A 156 -18.88 4.65 -9.54
C SER A 156 -18.22 5.95 -9.09
N GLY A 157 -17.72 5.94 -7.86
CA GLY A 157 -16.80 6.93 -7.33
C GLY A 157 -15.43 6.87 -8.00
N GLN A 158 -14.83 8.04 -8.24
CA GLN A 158 -13.50 8.17 -8.85
C GLN A 158 -12.64 9.20 -8.11
N ALA A 159 -11.33 9.03 -8.22
CA ALA A 159 -10.32 9.98 -7.75
C ALA A 159 -9.13 10.05 -8.74
N TRP A 160 -8.52 11.23 -8.81
CA TRP A 160 -7.28 11.48 -9.55
C TRP A 160 -6.18 11.79 -8.55
N ILE A 161 -5.09 11.04 -8.62
CA ILE A 161 -4.03 11.05 -7.61
C ILE A 161 -2.69 11.15 -8.32
N THR A 162 -1.74 11.85 -7.71
CA THR A 162 -0.33 11.80 -8.13
C THR A 162 0.46 11.03 -7.09
N LEU A 163 1.13 9.96 -7.50
CA LEU A 163 1.99 9.16 -6.62
C LEU A 163 3.44 9.54 -6.86
N ASN A 164 4.12 9.92 -5.79
CA ASN A 164 5.50 10.37 -5.84
C ASN A 164 6.48 9.19 -5.88
N GLN A 165 7.70 9.49 -6.30
CA GLN A 165 8.85 8.56 -6.30
C GLN A 165 9.49 8.44 -4.92
#